data_AF-S8ET93-F1
#
_entry.id   AF-S8ET93-F1
#
_cell.length_a   1.000
_cell.length_b   1.000
_cell.length_c   1.000
_cell.angle_alpha   90.00
_cell.angle_beta   90.00
_cell.angle_gamma   90.00
#
_symmetry.space_group_name_H-M   'P 1'
#
loop_
_entity.id
_entity.type
_entity.pdbx_description
1 polymer ?
#
loop_
_entity_poly.entity_id
_entity_poly.type
_entity_poly.pdbx_seq_one_letter_code
_entity_poly.pdbx_strand_id
1 'polypeptide(L)' 'SPQLPNSLHYEWTMKALAADKHVLCEKPIADNAVEAREMFASSEERNLVL' A
#
# COMPACT_ATOMS: atom_id res chain seq x y z
N SER A 1 -4.41 11.18 15.83
CA SER A 1 -3.12 10.57 15.48
C SER A 1 -2.79 10.98 14.06
N PRO A 2 -1.62 11.57 13.76
CA PRO A 2 -1.31 11.93 12.39
C PRO A 2 -1.13 10.63 11.61
N GLN A 3 -2.14 10.28 10.80
CA GLN A 3 -1.96 9.34 9.69
C GLN A 3 -0.82 9.87 8.81
N LEU A 4 -0.04 8.96 8.25
CA LEU A 4 1.02 9.31 7.33
C LEU A 4 0.44 10.17 6.18
N PRO A 5 1.17 11.18 5.69
CA PRO A 5 0.81 11.84 4.44
C PRO A 5 0.58 10.80 3.35
N ASN A 6 -0.39 11.04 2.47
CA ASN A 6 -0.77 10.12 1.38
C ASN A 6 0.45 9.63 0.56
N SER A 7 1.44 10.52 0.35
CA SER A 7 2.70 10.21 -0.33
C SER A 7 3.53 9.10 0.33
N LEU A 8 3.28 8.81 1.60
CA LEU A 8 3.93 7.74 2.36
C LEU A 8 3.10 6.46 2.40
N HIS A 9 1.81 6.47 2.04
CA HIS A 9 0.99 5.25 1.99
C HIS A 9 1.54 4.24 1.00
N TYR A 10 1.96 4.70 -0.19
CA TYR A 10 2.59 3.84 -1.18
C TYR A 10 3.89 3.22 -0.64
N GLU A 11 4.81 4.05 -0.14
CA GLU A 11 6.12 3.58 0.33
C GLU A 11 6.00 2.54 1.45
N TRP A 12 5.16 2.80 2.46
CA TRP A 12 5.02 1.90 3.61
C TRP A 12 4.23 0.65 3.26
N THR A 13 3.22 0.75 2.39
CA THR A 13 2.51 -0.43 1.90
C THR A 13 3.45 -1.36 1.15
N MET A 14 4.23 -0.84 0.20
CA MET A 14 5.16 -1.66 -0.58
C MET A 14 6.22 -2.31 0.32
N LYS A 15 6.73 -1.59 1.33
CA LYS A 15 7.65 -2.16 2.33
C LYS A 15 7.00 -3.27 3.16
N ALA A 16 5.75 -3.11 3.57
CA ALA A 16 5.04 -4.11 4.36
C ALA A 16 4.67 -5.36 3.53
N LEU A 17 4.20 -5.18 2.29
CA LEU A 17 3.96 -6.27 1.34
C LEU A 17 5.26 -7.01 1.01
N ALA A 18 6.37 -6.29 0.80
CA ALA A 18 7.68 -6.89 0.58
C ALA A 18 8.17 -7.73 1.78
N ALA A 19 7.71 -7.39 2.99
CA ALA A 19 7.95 -8.13 4.23
C ALA A 19 6.91 -9.24 4.50
N ASP A 20 6.10 -9.59 3.51
CA ASP A 20 5.08 -10.64 3.55
C ASP A 20 3.97 -10.39 4.58
N LYS A 21 3.56 -9.12 4.73
CA LYS A 21 2.53 -8.69 5.68
C LYS A 21 1.30 -8.15 4.97
N HIS A 22 0.13 -8.51 5.50
CA HIS A 22 -1.11 -7.81 5.15
C HIS A 22 -1.05 -6.35 5.60
N VAL A 23 -1.68 -5.48 4.83
CA VAL A 23 -1.71 -4.04 5.07
C VAL A 23 -3.15 -3.56 5.14
N LEU A 24 -3.45 -2.67 6.08
CA LEU A 24 -4.68 -1.91 6.09
C LEU A 24 -4.31 -0.46 5.79
N CYS A 25 -4.71 0.04 4.63
CA CYS A 25 -4.39 1.40 4.19
C CYS A 25 -5.59 2.33 4.33
N GLU A 26 -5.36 3.53 4.86
CA GLU A 26 -6.39 4.58 4.98
C GLU A 26 -6.57 5.32 3.65
N LYS A 27 -7.75 5.91 3.46
CA LYS A 27 -8.02 6.71 2.26
C LYS A 27 -7.33 8.09 2.33
N PRO A 28 -6.87 8.63 1.19
CA PRO A 28 -6.71 7.94 -0.09
C PRO A 28 -5.54 6.95 -0.06
N ILE A 29 -5.71 5.81 -0.76
CA ILE A 29 -4.75 4.70 -0.75
C ILE A 29 -3.37 5.07 -1.31
N ALA A 30 -3.32 6.02 -2.26
CA ALA A 30 -2.12 6.52 -2.90
C ALA A 30 -2.37 7.93 -3.49
N ASP A 31 -1.31 8.62 -3.93
CA ASP A 31 -1.43 9.96 -4.52
C ASP A 31 -1.93 9.94 -5.96
N ASN A 32 -1.76 8.82 -6.67
CA ASN A 32 -2.21 8.65 -8.04
C ASN A 32 -2.63 7.21 -8.36
N ALA A 33 -3.30 7.04 -9.50
CA ALA A 33 -3.82 5.74 -9.93
C ALA A 33 -2.73 4.74 -10.37
N VAL A 34 -1.52 5.20 -10.70
CA VAL A 34 -0.41 4.29 -11.05
C VAL A 34 0.08 3.59 -9.80
N GLU A 35 0.38 4.35 -8.75
CA GLU A 35 0.79 3.83 -7.44
C GLU A 35 -0.25 2.86 -6.86
N ALA A 36 -1.53 3.24 -6.89
CA ALA A 36 -2.60 2.37 -6.39
C ALA A 36 -2.61 1.02 -7.13
N ARG A 37 -2.45 1.00 -8.46
CA ARG A 37 -2.41 -0.25 -9.25
C ARG A 37 -1.21 -1.12 -8.89
N GLU A 38 -0.05 -0.52 -8.70
CA GLU A 38 1.17 -1.24 -8.31
C GLU A 38 1.02 -1.89 -6.92
N MET A 39 0.39 -1.19 -5.97
CA MET A 39 0.14 -1.74 -4.64
C MET A 39 -0.78 -2.97 -4.69
N PHE A 40 -1.89 -2.90 -5.43
CA PHE A 40 -2.79 -4.06 -5.60
C PHE A 40 -2.15 -5.22 -6.35
N ALA A 41 -1.39 -4.95 -7.42
CA ALA A 41 -0.68 -6.00 -8.15
C ALA A 41 0.33 -6.72 -7.25
N SER A 42 1.05 -5.97 -6.40
CA SER A 42 2.02 -6.56 -5.46
C SER A 42 1.35 -7.41 -4.38
N SER A 43 0.19 -6.99 -3.86
CA SER A 43 -0.56 -7.80 -2.89
C SER A 43 -1.12 -9.07 -3.50
N GLU A 44 -1.63 -9.02 -4.73
CA GLU A 44 -2.15 -10.19 -5.46
C GLU A 44 -1.06 -11.22 -5.75
N GLU A 45 0.10 -10.79 -6.26
CA GLU A 45 1.25 -11.67 -6.54
C GLU A 45 1.69 -12.47 -5.31
N ARG A 46 1.60 -11.84 -4.13
CA ARG A 46 2.03 -12.41 -2.85
C ARG A 46 0.90 -13.10 -2.08
N ASN A 47 -0.33 -13.10 -2.60
CA ASN A 47 -1.51 -13.59 -1.90
C ASN A 47 -1.71 -12.92 -0.52
N LEU A 48 -1.51 -11.60 -0.47
CA LEU A 48 -1.68 -10.77 0.72
C LEU A 48 -2.91 -9.88 0.58
N VAL A 49 -3.56 -9.55 1.70
CA VAL A 49 -4.59 -8.53 1.77
C VAL A 49 -3.96 -7.14 1.86
N LEU A 50 -4.49 -6.23 1.04
CA LEU A 50 -4.25 -4.79 1.06
C LEU A 50 -5.59 -4.05 1.15
#